data_AF-A0AAW2ZIK2-F1
#
_entry.id   AF-A0AAW2ZIK2-F1
#
_cell.length_a   1.000
_cell.length_b   1.000
_cell.length_c   1.000
_cell.angle_alpha   90.00
_cell.angle_beta   90.00
_cell.angle_gamma   90.00
#
_symmetry.space_group_name_H-M   'P 1'
#
loop_
_entity.id
_entity.type
_entity.pdbx_description
1 polymer ?
#
loop_
_entity_poly.entity_id
_entity_poly.type
_entity_poly.pdbx_seq_one_letter_code
_entity_poly.pdbx_strand_id
1 'polypeptide(L)'
;MSSFISAKTGNLVSFAVDDLRASQQARDFIDNLCITFGVLYNYIPDISCVLKEYDTYEEKVKSLMRHSEKLATATRLLEEVDGDIEVSKNLRMCADCHTFAKLLSTHFKRKFMIYDKSFQHVFEDGKCSCNERY
;
A
#
# COMPACT_ATOMS: atom_id res chain seq x y z
N MET A 1 -0.23 -15.11 5.18
CA MET A 1 -0.51 -15.54 3.79
C MET A 1 0.38 -14.71 2.88
N SER A 2 1.10 -15.34 1.96
CA SER A 2 1.96 -14.63 1.02
C SER A 2 1.11 -13.86 0.02
N SER A 3 1.21 -12.53 0.06
CA SER A 3 0.74 -11.68 -1.02
C SER A 3 1.68 -11.86 -2.22
N PHE A 4 1.14 -11.88 -3.43
CA PHE A 4 1.95 -11.84 -4.65
C PHE A 4 1.64 -10.53 -5.35
N ILE A 5 2.70 -9.78 -5.68
CA ILE A 5 2.60 -8.54 -6.43
C ILE A 5 3.24 -8.74 -7.79
N SER A 6 2.56 -8.25 -8.82
CA SER A 6 3.00 -8.29 -10.20
C SER A 6 2.94 -6.86 -10.74
N ALA A 7 4.06 -6.38 -11.28
CA ALA A 7 4.12 -5.19 -12.09
C ALA A 7 4.08 -5.63 -13.56
N LYS A 8 3.16 -5.06 -14.36
CA LYS A 8 2.99 -5.42 -15.77
C LYS A 8 4.17 -5.04 -16.67
N THR A 9 5.06 -4.17 -16.21
CA THR A 9 6.27 -3.78 -16.96
C THR A 9 7.45 -4.71 -16.63
N GLY A 10 7.38 -5.94 -17.15
CA GLY A 10 8.52 -6.84 -17.37
C GLY A 10 9.16 -7.51 -16.15
N ASN A 11 9.12 -6.90 -14.96
CA ASN A 11 9.74 -7.46 -13.74
C ASN A 11 8.69 -7.83 -12.70
N LEU A 12 8.53 -9.12 -12.45
CA LEU A 12 7.70 -9.65 -11.36
C LEU A 12 8.43 -9.46 -10.03
N VAL A 13 8.01 -8.46 -9.24
CA VAL A 13 8.48 -8.30 -7.85
C VAL A 13 7.36 -8.70 -6.90
N SER A 14 7.51 -9.87 -6.26
CA SER A 14 6.54 -10.37 -5.28
C SER A 14 6.89 -9.91 -3.87
N PHE A 15 5.90 -9.41 -3.12
CA PHE A 15 6.03 -9.04 -1.71
C PHE A 15 5.00 -9.76 -0.85
N ALA A 16 5.44 -10.46 0.19
CA ALA A 16 4.64 -10.99 1.28
C ALA A 16 4.36 -9.91 2.36
N VAL A 17 3.48 -10.23 3.32
CA VAL A 17 3.36 -9.44 4.56
C VAL A 17 4.66 -9.62 5.36
N ASP A 18 5.24 -8.51 5.85
CA ASP A 18 6.58 -8.47 6.47
C ASP A 18 7.73 -8.94 5.56
N ASP A 19 7.58 -8.84 4.23
CA ASP A 19 8.58 -9.36 3.30
C ASP A 19 9.95 -8.70 3.46
N LEU A 20 10.92 -9.50 3.86
CA LEU A 20 12.33 -9.13 3.96
C LEU A 20 12.96 -8.81 2.58
N ARG A 21 12.25 -9.05 1.48
CA ARG A 21 12.64 -8.64 0.12
C ARG A 21 12.36 -7.16 -0.16
N ALA A 22 11.49 -6.51 0.62
CA ALA A 22 11.40 -5.06 0.56
C ALA A 22 12.70 -4.47 1.14
N SER A 23 13.41 -3.67 0.34
CA SER A 23 14.64 -3.04 0.78
C SER A 23 14.38 -2.19 2.03
N GLN A 24 15.42 -2.01 2.86
CA GLN A 24 15.32 -1.12 4.02
C GLN A 24 14.81 0.27 3.59
N GLN A 25 15.26 0.74 2.42
CA GLN A 25 14.80 1.98 1.80
C GLN A 25 13.28 2.01 1.55
N ALA A 26 12.67 0.93 1.06
CA ALA A 26 11.21 0.87 0.86
C ALA A 26 10.44 0.93 2.19
N ARG A 27 10.98 0.30 3.23
CA ARG A 27 10.40 0.34 4.59
C ARG A 27 10.51 1.75 5.19
N ASP A 28 11.66 2.39 5.06
CA ASP A 28 11.86 3.75 5.57
C ASP A 28 11.00 4.76 4.80
N PHE A 29 10.88 4.57 3.47
CA PHE A 29 10.03 5.41 2.62
C PHE A 29 8.55 5.33 3.02
N ILE A 30 8.03 4.12 3.27
CA ILE A 30 6.63 3.98 3.68
C ILE A 30 6.37 4.52 5.08
N ASP A 31 7.30 4.30 6.02
CA ASP A 31 7.19 4.83 7.38
C ASP A 31 7.16 6.38 7.33
N ASN A 32 8.02 6.99 6.52
CA ASN A 32 8.03 8.45 6.29
C ASN A 32 6.76 8.97 5.61
N LEU A 33 6.24 8.27 4.60
CA LEU A 33 4.97 8.65 3.94
C LEU A 33 3.81 8.63 4.93
N CYS A 34 3.78 7.64 5.81
CA CYS A 34 2.73 7.55 6.80
C CYS A 34 2.77 8.69 7.81
N ILE A 35 3.95 9.07 8.29
CA ILE A 35 4.13 10.26 9.13
C ILE A 35 3.69 11.51 8.37
N THR A 36 4.15 11.66 7.13
CA THR A 36 3.81 12.78 6.25
C THR A 36 2.29 12.88 6.06
N PHE A 37 1.61 11.77 5.83
CA PHE A 37 0.16 11.74 5.66
C PHE A 37 -0.57 12.02 6.96
N GLY A 38 -0.03 11.61 8.11
CA GLY A 38 -0.54 12.00 9.42
C GLY A 38 -0.53 13.51 9.60
N VAL A 39 0.57 14.18 9.22
CA VAL A 39 0.74 15.62 9.35
C VAL A 39 -0.08 16.41 8.31
N LEU A 40 -0.06 15.99 7.04
CA LEU A 40 -0.65 16.77 5.94
C LEU A 40 -2.14 16.49 5.70
N TYR A 41 -2.58 15.25 5.97
CA TYR A 41 -3.92 14.78 5.62
C TYR A 41 -4.71 14.25 6.81
N ASN A 42 -4.17 14.37 8.03
CA ASN A 42 -4.76 13.80 9.24
C ASN A 42 -5.05 12.30 9.11
N TYR A 43 -4.15 11.58 8.45
CA TYR A 43 -4.23 10.13 8.29
C TYR A 43 -3.97 9.44 9.62
N ILE A 44 -4.96 8.65 10.08
CA ILE A 44 -4.88 7.85 11.30
C ILE A 44 -4.96 6.38 10.89
N PRO A 45 -3.91 5.57 11.10
CA PRO A 45 -3.93 4.15 10.73
C PRO A 45 -5.04 3.40 11.44
N ASP A 46 -5.85 2.66 10.69
CA ASP A 46 -6.93 1.83 11.25
C ASP A 46 -6.39 0.45 11.68
N ILE A 47 -6.01 0.34 12.95
CA ILE A 47 -5.42 -0.86 13.55
C ILE A 47 -6.37 -2.07 13.54
N SER A 48 -7.68 -1.86 13.35
CA SER A 48 -8.62 -2.98 13.19
C SER A 48 -8.36 -3.80 11.92
N CYS A 49 -7.63 -3.24 10.94
CA CYS A 49 -7.22 -3.92 9.72
C CYS A 49 -6.10 -4.97 9.94
N VAL A 50 -5.54 -5.09 11.14
CA VAL A 50 -4.53 -6.11 11.48
C VAL A 50 -5.19 -7.27 12.22
N LEU A 51 -5.41 -8.37 11.51
CA LEU A 51 -6.06 -9.57 12.05
C LEU A 51 -5.13 -10.42 12.94
N LYS A 52 -3.82 -10.27 12.76
CA LYS A 52 -2.82 -10.98 13.57
C LYS A 52 -2.64 -10.26 14.90
N GLU A 53 -2.58 -11.02 15.98
CA GLU A 53 -2.20 -10.48 17.28
C GLU A 53 -0.69 -10.33 17.40
N TYR A 54 -0.29 -9.27 18.10
CA TYR A 54 1.10 -8.91 18.38
C TYR A 54 1.24 -8.66 19.88
N ASP A 55 2.44 -8.87 20.41
CA ASP A 55 2.73 -8.69 21.83
C ASP A 55 2.62 -7.22 22.24
N THR A 56 2.90 -6.29 21.31
CA THR A 56 2.82 -4.85 21.54
C THR A 56 1.94 -4.14 20.51
N TYR A 57 1.31 -3.04 20.94
CA TYR A 57 0.56 -2.14 20.04
C TYR A 57 1.46 -1.54 18.95
N GLU A 58 2.70 -1.20 19.29
CA GLU A 58 3.68 -0.63 18.37
C GLU A 58 4.02 -1.59 17.22
N GLU A 59 4.20 -2.89 17.51
CA GLU A 59 4.41 -3.91 16.48
C GLU A 59 3.17 -4.09 15.59
N LYS A 60 1.98 -4.03 16.18
CA LYS A 60 0.72 -4.11 15.43
C LYS A 60 0.58 -2.94 14.46
N VAL A 61 0.83 -1.71 14.93
CA VAL A 61 0.87 -0.51 14.08
C VAL A 61 1.91 -0.67 12.98
N LYS A 62 3.15 -1.06 13.33
CA LYS A 62 4.24 -1.21 12.37
C LYS A 62 3.94 -2.24 11.29
N SER A 63 3.25 -3.34 11.63
CA SER A 63 2.78 -4.31 10.65
C SER A 63 1.77 -3.70 9.69
N LEU A 64 0.80 -2.91 10.18
CA LEU A 64 -0.17 -2.19 9.36
C LEU A 64 0.50 -1.21 8.37
N MET A 65 1.52 -0.48 8.84
CA MET A 65 2.27 0.44 7.98
C MET A 65 2.99 -0.27 6.84
N ARG A 66 3.29 -1.55 7.04
CA ARG A 66 4.08 -2.40 6.14
C ARG A 66 3.24 -3.51 5.51
N HIS A 67 1.92 -3.31 5.42
CA HIS A 67 1.07 -4.15 4.57
C HIS A 67 1.64 -4.23 3.15
N SER A 68 1.45 -5.38 2.50
CA SER A 68 2.04 -5.69 1.20
C SER A 68 1.71 -4.65 0.11
N GLU A 69 0.52 -4.08 0.13
CA GLU A 69 0.05 -3.06 -0.82
C GLU A 69 0.85 -1.77 -0.70
N LYS A 70 1.13 -1.37 0.54
CA LYS A 70 1.93 -0.19 0.86
C LYS A 70 3.39 -0.40 0.45
N LEU A 71 3.96 -1.56 0.77
CA LEU A 71 5.33 -1.90 0.36
C LEU A 71 5.47 -1.96 -1.18
N ALA A 72 4.54 -2.58 -1.88
CA ALA A 72 4.55 -2.65 -3.34
C ALA A 72 4.54 -1.28 -4.01
N THR A 73 3.62 -0.42 -3.57
CA THR A 73 3.50 0.94 -4.11
C THR A 73 4.73 1.78 -3.76
N ALA A 74 5.26 1.66 -2.55
CA ALA A 74 6.52 2.30 -2.14
C ALA A 74 7.71 1.88 -3.01
N THR A 75 7.91 0.57 -3.21
CA THR A 75 8.98 0.09 -4.09
C THR A 75 8.81 0.60 -5.52
N ARG A 76 7.57 0.65 -6.02
CA ARG A 76 7.29 1.16 -7.36
C ARG A 76 7.60 2.65 -7.54
N LEU A 77 7.33 3.44 -6.51
CA LEU A 77 7.68 4.86 -6.46
C LEU A 77 9.21 5.06 -6.39
N LEU A 78 9.90 4.23 -5.59
CA LEU A 78 11.36 4.33 -5.42
C LEU A 78 12.15 3.90 -6.65
N GLU A 79 11.63 2.97 -7.44
CA GLU A 79 12.22 2.57 -8.72
C GLU A 79 11.96 3.60 -9.84
N GLU A 80 11.39 4.77 -9.51
CA GLU A 80 11.12 5.89 -10.42
C GLU A 80 10.40 5.47 -11.71
N VAL A 81 9.46 4.53 -11.62
CA VAL A 81 8.70 4.16 -12.82
C VAL A 81 7.89 5.37 -13.32
N ASP A 82 8.16 5.74 -14.56
CA ASP A 82 7.40 6.73 -15.28
C ASP A 82 5.98 6.21 -15.56
N GLY A 83 4.99 7.08 -15.34
CA GLY A 83 3.58 6.78 -15.60
C GLY A 83 2.82 6.16 -14.41
N ASP A 84 1.76 5.43 -14.76
CA ASP A 84 0.82 4.82 -13.81
C ASP A 84 1.47 3.64 -13.06
N ILE A 85 1.15 3.52 -11.76
CA ILE A 85 1.67 2.43 -10.94
C ILE A 85 0.64 1.30 -10.89
N GLU A 86 1.03 0.11 -11.33
CA GLU A 86 0.21 -1.10 -11.26
C GLU A 86 0.72 -2.09 -10.21
N VAL A 87 -0.18 -2.54 -9.35
CA VAL A 87 0.09 -3.52 -8.30
C VAL A 87 -1.01 -4.57 -8.32
N SER A 88 -0.67 -5.85 -8.41
CA SER A 88 -1.64 -6.95 -8.24
C SER A 88 -1.51 -7.55 -6.84
N LYS A 89 -2.59 -8.13 -6.29
CA LYS A 89 -2.58 -8.90 -5.04
C LYS A 89 -3.65 -10.00 -5.07
N ASN A 90 -3.41 -11.07 -4.31
CA ASN A 90 -4.31 -12.22 -4.19
C ASN A 90 -5.29 -12.14 -3.00
N LEU A 91 -5.15 -11.13 -2.13
CA LEU A 91 -6.02 -10.89 -0.98
C LEU A 91 -6.88 -9.65 -1.20
N ARG A 92 -8.03 -9.55 -0.55
CA ARG A 92 -8.87 -8.34 -0.57
C ARG A 92 -8.15 -7.16 0.09
N MET A 93 -8.27 -5.95 -0.45
CA MET A 93 -7.67 -4.74 0.11
C MET A 93 -8.31 -4.37 1.46
N CYS A 94 -7.52 -4.00 2.46
CA CYS A 94 -8.09 -3.53 3.74
C CYS A 94 -8.46 -2.03 3.67
N ALA A 95 -9.32 -1.59 4.59
CA ALA A 95 -9.80 -0.20 4.66
C ALA A 95 -8.66 0.82 4.78
N ASP A 96 -7.66 0.48 5.61
CA ASP A 96 -6.50 1.33 5.82
C ASP A 96 -5.64 1.48 4.56
N CYS A 97 -5.28 0.37 3.91
CA CYS A 97 -4.54 0.41 2.64
C CYS A 97 -5.33 1.16 1.57
N HIS A 98 -6.66 1.01 1.52
CA HIS A 98 -7.51 1.72 0.57
C HIS A 98 -7.46 3.24 0.80
N THR A 99 -7.54 3.67 2.05
CA THR A 99 -7.40 5.09 2.42
C THR A 99 -6.01 5.61 2.09
N PHE A 100 -4.97 4.84 2.42
CA PHE A 100 -3.58 5.19 2.11
C PHE A 100 -3.35 5.37 0.60
N ALA A 101 -3.90 4.49 -0.24
CA ALA A 101 -3.78 4.57 -1.70
C ALA A 101 -4.48 5.80 -2.30
N LYS A 102 -5.60 6.24 -1.73
CA LYS A 102 -6.21 7.54 -2.09
C LYS A 102 -5.23 8.68 -1.81
N LEU A 103 -4.63 8.71 -0.61
CA LEU A 103 -3.67 9.76 -0.24
C LEU A 103 -2.43 9.74 -1.12
N LEU A 104 -1.93 8.55 -1.50
CA LEU A 104 -0.87 8.42 -2.50
C LEU A 104 -1.24 9.10 -3.82
N SER A 105 -2.43 8.82 -4.36
CA SER A 105 -2.87 9.44 -5.62
C SER A 105 -2.95 10.97 -5.55
N THR A 106 -3.39 11.51 -4.41
CA THR A 106 -3.43 12.96 -4.17
C THR A 106 -2.03 13.55 -4.05
N HIS A 107 -1.14 12.90 -3.29
CA HIS A 107 0.19 13.42 -2.97
C HIS A 107 1.15 13.37 -4.16
N PHE A 108 1.17 12.25 -4.89
CA PHE A 108 2.07 12.08 -6.03
C PHE A 108 1.48 12.60 -7.35
N LYS A 109 0.19 12.97 -7.39
CA LYS A 109 -0.51 13.36 -8.62
C LYS A 109 -0.35 12.32 -9.73
N ARG A 110 -0.49 11.05 -9.34
CA ARG A 110 -0.34 9.88 -10.20
C ARG A 110 -1.52 8.95 -10.02
N LYS A 111 -1.84 8.20 -11.08
CA LYS A 111 -2.84 7.15 -11.04
C LYS A 111 -2.22 5.85 -10.55
N PHE A 112 -2.89 5.21 -9.60
CA PHE A 112 -2.50 3.91 -9.05
C PHE A 112 -3.59 2.89 -9.35
N MET A 113 -3.22 1.77 -9.95
CA MET A 113 -4.13 0.67 -10.25
C MET A 113 -3.75 -0.54 -9.40
N ILE A 114 -4.59 -0.84 -8.42
CA ILE A 114 -4.38 -1.97 -7.50
C ILE A 114 -5.43 -3.03 -7.80
N TYR A 115 -5.00 -4.19 -8.30
CA TYR A 115 -5.85 -5.33 -8.56
C TYR A 115 -5.84 -6.22 -7.33
N ASP A 116 -7.00 -6.45 -6.72
CA ASP A 116 -7.14 -7.39 -5.61
C ASP A 116 -7.99 -8.61 -6.01
N LYS A 117 -8.28 -9.50 -5.05
CA LYS A 117 -9.07 -10.71 -5.33
C LYS A 117 -10.48 -10.42 -5.86
N SER A 118 -11.04 -9.28 -5.49
CA SER A 118 -12.46 -8.94 -5.66
C SER A 118 -12.65 -7.94 -6.80
N PHE A 119 -11.77 -6.95 -6.93
CA PHE A 119 -11.94 -5.81 -7.82
C PHE A 119 -10.61 -5.23 -8.31
N GLN A 120 -10.71 -4.43 -9.36
CA GLN A 120 -9.69 -3.48 -9.74
C GLN A 120 -10.00 -2.13 -9.09
N HIS A 121 -9.08 -1.65 -8.27
CA HIS A 121 -9.12 -0.32 -7.66
C HIS A 121 -8.30 0.65 -8.49
N VAL A 122 -8.95 1.67 -9.06
CA VAL A 122 -8.25 2.77 -9.74
C VAL A 122 -8.30 3.99 -8.84
N PHE A 123 -7.15 4.40 -8.33
CA PHE A 123 -6.98 5.57 -7.48
C PHE A 123 -6.47 6.75 -8.27
N GLU A 124 -7.21 7.86 -8.22
CA GLU A 124 -6.89 9.10 -8.90
C GLU A 124 -7.48 10.27 -8.11
N ASP A 125 -6.67 11.32 -7.87
CA ASP A 125 -7.06 12.53 -7.12
C ASP A 125 -7.82 12.26 -5.81
N GLY A 126 -7.35 11.28 -5.04
CA GLY A 126 -7.91 10.95 -3.72
C GLY A 126 -9.20 10.13 -3.78
N LYS A 127 -9.61 9.66 -4.95
CA LYS A 127 -10.82 8.84 -5.14
C LYS A 127 -10.45 7.46 -5.65
N CYS A 128 -11.31 6.48 -5.37
CA CYS A 128 -11.20 5.14 -5.91
C CYS A 128 -12.44 4.81 -6.75
N SER A 129 -12.24 4.11 -7.87
CA SER A 129 -13.32 3.62 -8.74
C SER A 129 -14.25 2.59 -8.11
N CYS A 130 -13.91 2.02 -6.95
CA CYS A 130 -14.66 0.92 -6.32
C CYS A 130 -15.89 1.39 -5.50
N ASN A 131 -16.13 2.70 -5.35
CA ASN A 131 -17.20 3.25 -4.50
C ASN A 131 -17.18 2.69 -3.06
N GLU A 132 -15.99 2.67 -2.44
CA GLU A 132 -15.73 2.13 -1.09
C GLU A 132 -15.99 0.62 -0.93
N ARG A 133 -16.04 -0.13 -2.04
CA ARG A 133 -16.09 -1.59 -2.03
C ARG A 133 -14.67 -2.16 -2.06
N TYR A 134 -13.94 -2.00 -0.96
CA TYR A 134 -12.61 -2.60 -0.73
C TYR A 134 -12.72 -3.92 -0.02
#